data_AF-A0A7C2AID5-F1
#
_entry.id   AF-A0A7C2AID5-F1
#
_cell.length_a   1.000
_cell.length_b   1.000
_cell.length_c   1.000
_cell.angle_alpha   90.00
_cell.angle_beta   90.00
_cell.angle_gamma   90.00
#
_symmetry.space_group_name_H-M   'P 1'
#
loop_
_entity.id
_entity.type
_entity.pdbx_description
1 polymer ?
#
loop_
_entity_poly.entity_id
_entity_poly.type
_entity_poly.pdbx_seq_one_letter_code
_entity_poly.pdbx_strand_id
1 'polypeptide(L)'
;MVFLRDTRATSINGDRKGRNACRYMGLEIMMTAEDIDNLPDKIGNIQIEELSHESGTKSIFQDASEARNNAQNRQTQRMEGESDLGVNAGYVVTRWYTHWKIDGQVKKVKVWLADERAKLLAVQVLDNQDYWQIIDRPMYPTAHDWDGTSVTDLTEDKQRARAIAQNLGLKAMIGDLYPNYIYDSNKITNRADLTRMAFNKHIPVESKGENLNTAILPLQKASPNLALLNFIYTSLDISAQKATATPDIQQGIQSEKDRPLGETNLIASRVDTRYSLSAKIFGWSEKTLWQMWYRMYKDNFKEDIDEKVLRIKGLFGPKWRTLKKDNITAVKDPDVFIESKAVNRAKQLEDRQGMIQYMGLAFQEEGTNRRYGLRKLGKLYGMEKDELDRLFPLTLDEREALEENELLNEDKLAPITAEQNHEIHLLEHSKANDTPATRAHLQGHQQAMMIKRTNPEFFPETAEDVPFAPQGNENTIARPQIAPSQVSA
;
A
#
# COMPACT_ATOMS: atom_id res chain seq x y z
N MET A 1 -3.82 -8.65 15.96
CA MET A 1 -3.97 -7.50 16.86
C MET A 1 -5.37 -7.57 17.43
N VAL A 2 -5.51 -7.47 18.74
CA VAL A 2 -6.80 -7.65 19.41
C VAL A 2 -7.40 -6.28 19.66
N PHE A 3 -8.43 -5.97 18.88
CA PHE A 3 -9.08 -4.66 18.88
C PHE A 3 -10.53 -4.80 19.32
N LEU A 4 -10.85 -4.17 20.44
CA LEU A 4 -12.20 -4.07 20.98
C LEU A 4 -12.86 -2.86 20.33
N ARG A 5 -14.02 -3.07 19.68
CA ARG A 5 -14.70 -2.03 18.92
C ARG A 5 -16.12 -1.79 19.40
N ASP A 6 -16.61 -0.58 19.13
CA ASP A 6 -18.03 -0.26 19.23
C ASP A 6 -18.81 -1.02 18.15
N THR A 7 -19.74 -1.89 18.57
CA THR A 7 -20.52 -2.74 17.66
C THR A 7 -21.49 -1.95 16.77
N ARG A 8 -21.74 -0.67 17.09
CA ARG A 8 -22.62 0.21 16.31
C ARG A 8 -21.87 1.10 15.33
N ALA A 9 -20.55 1.11 15.38
CA ALA A 9 -19.74 1.95 14.52
C ALA A 9 -19.43 1.25 13.20
N THR A 10 -19.44 2.02 12.11
CA THR A 10 -19.10 1.51 10.77
C THR A 10 -17.68 1.90 10.35
N SER A 11 -17.04 2.81 11.07
CA SER A 11 -15.64 3.20 10.90
C SER A 11 -15.15 3.92 12.15
N ILE A 12 -13.84 4.14 12.25
CA ILE A 12 -13.24 4.85 13.39
C ILE A 12 -13.80 6.27 13.49
N ASN A 13 -13.73 7.04 12.40
CA ASN A 13 -14.07 8.47 12.39
C ASN A 13 -15.43 8.79 11.75
N GLY A 14 -16.22 7.78 11.34
CA GLY A 14 -17.53 7.96 10.75
C GLY A 14 -17.52 8.44 9.29
N ASP A 15 -18.67 8.89 8.80
CA ASP A 15 -18.81 9.56 7.49
C ASP A 15 -18.19 10.98 7.53
N ARG A 16 -18.25 11.73 6.42
CA ARG A 16 -17.78 13.14 6.37
C ARG A 16 -18.45 14.06 7.42
N LYS A 17 -19.58 13.64 8.00
CA LYS A 17 -20.32 14.36 9.05
C LYS A 17 -20.13 13.72 10.44
N GLY A 18 -19.24 12.74 10.57
CA GLY A 18 -18.97 12.01 11.82
C GLY A 18 -20.07 11.02 12.24
N ARG A 19 -21.03 10.71 11.36
CA ARG A 19 -22.08 9.71 11.66
C ARG A 19 -21.48 8.31 11.64
N ASN A 20 -21.94 7.46 12.56
CA ASN A 20 -21.44 6.10 12.78
C ASN A 20 -19.95 6.01 13.15
N ALA A 21 -19.36 7.11 13.66
CA ALA A 21 -18.02 7.09 14.25
C ALA A 21 -18.00 6.25 15.53
N CYS A 22 -16.83 5.70 15.86
CA CYS A 22 -16.69 4.90 17.07
C CYS A 22 -16.82 5.77 18.32
N ARG A 23 -17.68 5.34 19.25
CA ARG A 23 -17.84 6.00 20.57
C ARG A 23 -16.71 5.64 21.52
N TYR A 24 -16.24 4.40 21.40
CA TYR A 24 -15.13 3.85 22.14
C TYR A 24 -14.41 2.78 21.32
N MET A 25 -13.18 2.49 21.71
CA MET A 25 -12.40 1.36 21.21
C MET A 25 -11.30 0.99 22.20
N GLY A 26 -10.82 -0.24 22.14
CA GLY A 26 -9.85 -0.76 23.09
C GLY A 26 -8.80 -1.62 22.42
N LEU A 27 -7.61 -1.63 23.00
CA LEU A 27 -6.53 -2.54 22.65
C LEU A 27 -6.08 -3.24 23.92
N GLU A 28 -6.17 -4.56 23.93
CA GLU A 28 -5.56 -5.36 24.99
C GLU A 28 -4.09 -5.51 24.67
N ILE A 29 -3.25 -5.03 25.59
CA ILE A 29 -1.80 -5.06 25.49
C ILE A 29 -1.22 -5.68 26.75
N MET A 30 -0.11 -6.37 26.60
CA MET A 30 0.71 -6.82 27.72
C MET A 30 1.73 -5.73 28.01
N MET A 31 1.80 -5.31 29.27
CA MET A 31 2.73 -4.29 29.75
C MET A 31 3.56 -4.87 30.89
N THR A 32 4.85 -4.57 30.92
CA THR A 32 5.71 -4.91 32.06
C THR A 32 5.50 -3.92 33.22
N ALA A 33 6.06 -4.21 34.40
CA ALA A 33 6.03 -3.26 35.52
C ALA A 33 6.67 -1.90 35.13
N GLU A 34 7.79 -1.92 34.41
CA GLU A 34 8.45 -0.72 33.91
C GLU A 34 7.57 0.07 32.93
N ASP A 35 6.86 -0.62 32.04
CA ASP A 35 5.94 0.05 31.11
C ASP A 35 4.77 0.74 31.86
N ILE A 36 4.30 0.15 32.95
CA ILE A 36 3.22 0.71 33.79
C ILE A 36 3.71 1.93 34.58
N ASP A 37 4.95 1.90 35.07
CA ASP A 37 5.56 3.04 35.75
C ASP A 37 5.82 4.22 34.81
N ASN A 38 6.14 3.93 33.55
CA ASN A 38 6.36 4.95 32.51
C ASN A 38 5.06 5.46 31.85
N LEU A 39 3.88 5.14 32.40
CA LEU A 39 2.62 5.62 31.85
C LEU A 39 2.48 7.15 31.99
N PRO A 40 2.00 7.85 30.94
CA PRO A 40 1.71 9.27 31.02
C PRO A 40 0.48 9.50 31.92
N ASP A 41 0.51 10.55 32.75
CA ASP A 41 -0.60 10.95 33.62
C ASP A 41 -1.13 9.80 34.50
N LYS A 42 -0.19 9.05 35.12
CA LYS A 42 -0.48 7.94 36.05
C LYS A 42 -1.26 8.44 37.27
N ILE A 43 -2.30 7.71 37.65
CA ILE A 43 -3.16 8.06 38.78
C ILE A 43 -2.61 7.43 40.06
N GLY A 44 -1.98 8.25 40.89
CA GLY A 44 -1.54 7.88 42.24
C GLY A 44 -0.46 6.79 42.29
N ASN A 45 -0.21 6.29 43.50
CA ASN A 45 0.74 5.19 43.76
C ASN A 45 0.02 3.85 43.54
N ILE A 46 -0.01 3.39 42.30
CA ILE A 46 -0.54 2.08 41.93
C ILE A 46 0.41 1.02 42.46
N GLN A 47 -0.09 0.12 43.31
CA GLN A 47 0.64 -1.06 43.76
C GLN A 47 0.58 -2.11 42.65
N ILE A 48 1.69 -2.30 41.95
CA ILE A 48 1.77 -3.18 40.78
C ILE A 48 1.59 -4.64 41.21
N GLU A 49 2.02 -4.99 42.43
CA GLU A 49 1.88 -6.32 43.01
C GLU A 49 0.42 -6.73 43.24
N GLU A 50 -0.52 -5.78 43.29
CA GLU A 50 -1.95 -6.04 43.44
C GLU A 50 -2.67 -6.23 42.08
N LEU A 51 -1.96 -6.07 40.96
CA LEU A 51 -2.54 -6.27 39.63
C LEU A 51 -2.55 -7.75 39.26
N SER A 52 -3.63 -8.19 38.62
CA SER A 52 -3.73 -9.54 38.09
C SER A 52 -2.81 -9.72 36.88
N HIS A 53 -2.01 -10.79 36.91
CA HIS A 53 -1.30 -11.29 35.74
C HIS A 53 -2.23 -12.05 34.78
N GLU A 54 -3.33 -12.58 35.30
CA GLU A 54 -4.32 -13.26 34.50
C GLU A 54 -5.17 -12.25 33.75
N SER A 55 -5.42 -12.56 32.47
CA SER A 55 -6.41 -11.84 31.71
C SER A 55 -7.80 -12.31 32.10
N GLY A 56 -8.80 -11.45 31.91
CA GLY A 56 -10.17 -11.79 32.27
C GLY A 56 -10.75 -13.01 31.55
N THR A 57 -11.88 -13.50 32.06
CA THR A 57 -12.62 -14.68 31.53
C THR A 57 -13.02 -14.59 30.05
N LYS A 58 -12.88 -13.42 29.41
CA LYS A 58 -13.17 -13.17 27.98
C LYS A 58 -12.08 -12.30 27.32
N SER A 59 -10.83 -12.67 27.49
CA SER A 59 -9.70 -11.97 26.87
C SER A 59 -9.48 -12.44 25.44
N ILE A 60 -9.74 -11.55 24.49
CA ILE A 60 -9.52 -11.84 23.07
C ILE A 60 -8.00 -11.97 22.81
N PHE A 61 -7.16 -11.29 23.61
CA PHE A 61 -5.71 -11.40 23.53
C PHE A 61 -5.22 -12.82 23.81
N GLN A 62 -5.71 -13.44 24.89
CA GLN A 62 -5.38 -14.83 25.20
C GLN A 62 -5.91 -15.78 24.14
N ASP A 63 -7.18 -15.65 23.73
CA ASP A 63 -7.78 -16.48 22.67
C ASP A 63 -6.96 -16.43 21.37
N ALA A 64 -6.51 -15.23 20.96
CA ALA A 64 -5.70 -15.06 19.76
C ALA A 64 -4.28 -15.64 19.92
N SER A 65 -3.69 -15.56 21.11
CA SER A 65 -2.39 -16.17 21.42
C SER A 65 -2.47 -17.70 21.41
N GLU A 66 -3.49 -18.26 22.05
CA GLU A 66 -3.78 -19.70 22.05
C GLU A 66 -4.05 -20.22 20.64
N ALA A 67 -4.89 -19.53 19.87
CA ALA A 67 -5.15 -19.89 18.47
C ALA A 67 -3.87 -19.91 17.63
N ARG A 68 -2.96 -18.95 17.84
CA ARG A 68 -1.66 -18.91 17.14
C ARG A 68 -0.74 -20.05 17.59
N ASN A 69 -0.67 -20.32 18.89
CA ASN A 69 0.15 -21.42 19.42
C ASN A 69 -0.35 -22.76 18.90
N ASN A 70 -1.66 -22.97 18.90
CA ASN A 70 -2.30 -24.15 18.30
C ASN A 70 -2.00 -24.26 16.81
N ALA A 71 -2.10 -23.17 16.04
CA ALA A 71 -1.80 -23.16 14.61
C ALA A 71 -0.32 -23.45 14.31
N GLN A 72 0.60 -23.05 15.21
CA GLN A 72 2.04 -23.28 15.09
C GLN A 72 2.49 -24.60 15.74
N ASN A 73 1.55 -25.41 16.26
CA ASN A 73 1.81 -26.63 17.00
C ASN A 73 2.81 -26.44 18.15
N ARG A 74 2.79 -25.26 18.77
CA ARG A 74 3.54 -24.99 20.01
C ARG A 74 2.73 -25.62 21.13
N GLN A 75 3.37 -26.42 21.99
CA GLN A 75 2.72 -26.86 23.21
C GLN A 75 2.24 -25.62 23.96
N THR A 76 0.93 -25.51 24.16
CA THR A 76 0.30 -24.53 25.03
C THR A 76 0.67 -24.89 26.47
N GLN A 77 1.92 -24.65 26.85
CA GLN A 77 2.20 -24.32 28.23
C GLN A 77 1.37 -23.06 28.47
N ARG A 78 0.22 -23.22 29.15
CA ARG A 78 -0.45 -22.09 29.79
C ARG A 78 0.61 -21.32 30.54
N MET A 79 0.50 -19.99 30.59
CA MET A 79 1.45 -19.07 31.24
C MET A 79 1.53 -19.28 32.78
N GLU A 80 1.68 -20.52 33.23
CA GLU A 80 1.98 -20.93 34.59
C GLU A 80 3.45 -20.54 34.83
N GLY A 81 3.67 -19.26 35.15
CA GLY A 81 5.01 -18.73 35.42
C GLY A 81 5.18 -17.23 35.17
N GLU A 82 4.15 -16.51 34.69
CA GLU A 82 4.29 -15.06 34.44
C GLU A 82 4.65 -14.28 35.72
N SER A 83 4.11 -14.70 36.87
CA SER A 83 4.44 -14.16 38.20
C SER A 83 5.91 -14.32 38.59
N ASP A 84 6.57 -15.36 38.08
CA ASP A 84 7.93 -15.74 38.47
C ASP A 84 8.99 -14.94 37.69
N LEU A 85 8.56 -14.15 36.71
CA LEU A 85 9.41 -13.29 35.87
C LEU A 85 9.76 -11.95 36.54
N GLY A 86 9.21 -11.66 37.73
CA GLY A 86 9.51 -10.47 38.52
C GLY A 86 9.17 -9.17 37.78
N VAL A 87 10.15 -8.28 37.59
CA VAL A 87 9.96 -7.00 36.89
C VAL A 87 9.53 -7.18 35.42
N ASN A 88 9.88 -8.31 34.82
CA ASN A 88 9.51 -8.66 33.45
C ASN A 88 8.15 -9.36 33.36
N ALA A 89 7.43 -9.53 34.47
CA ALA A 89 6.11 -10.11 34.45
C ALA A 89 5.17 -9.26 33.59
N GLY A 90 4.46 -9.90 32.67
CA GLY A 90 3.43 -9.27 31.86
C GLY A 90 2.15 -9.06 32.67
N TYR A 91 1.61 -7.85 32.61
CA TYR A 91 0.27 -7.51 33.10
C TYR A 91 -0.62 -7.19 31.90
N VAL A 92 -1.85 -7.71 31.91
CA VAL A 92 -2.80 -7.46 30.83
C VAL A 92 -3.52 -6.14 31.09
N VAL A 93 -3.21 -5.13 30.28
CA VAL A 93 -3.77 -3.79 30.36
C VAL A 93 -4.63 -3.51 29.13
N THR A 94 -5.85 -3.02 29.35
CA THR A 94 -6.70 -2.51 28.29
C THR A 94 -6.43 -1.03 28.07
N ARG A 95 -5.87 -0.69 26.91
CA ARG A 95 -5.76 0.69 26.44
C ARG A 95 -7.07 1.10 25.77
N TRP A 96 -7.85 1.92 26.45
CA TRP A 96 -9.21 2.29 26.08
C TRP A 96 -9.29 3.73 25.60
N TYR A 97 -9.86 3.95 24.42
CA TYR A 97 -10.17 5.25 23.85
C TYR A 97 -11.66 5.49 24.02
N THR A 98 -12.04 6.57 24.69
CA THR A 98 -13.44 6.88 24.99
C THR A 98 -13.66 8.38 25.14
N HIS A 99 -14.92 8.77 25.25
CA HIS A 99 -15.32 10.12 25.61
C HIS A 99 -15.52 10.20 27.13
N TRP A 100 -14.99 11.24 27.77
CA TRP A 100 -15.17 11.50 29.20
C TRP A 100 -15.48 12.97 29.45
N LYS A 101 -16.26 13.26 30.48
CA LYS A 101 -16.62 14.64 30.85
C LYS A 101 -15.56 15.19 31.81
N ILE A 102 -14.79 16.17 31.37
CA ILE A 102 -13.76 16.88 32.16
C ILE A 102 -14.14 18.36 32.15
N ASP A 103 -14.27 18.96 33.33
CA ASP A 103 -14.61 20.38 33.51
C ASP A 103 -15.89 20.82 32.77
N GLY A 104 -16.91 19.96 32.77
CA GLY A 104 -18.19 20.25 32.10
C GLY A 104 -18.22 19.98 30.60
N GLN A 105 -17.07 19.75 29.96
CA GLN A 105 -16.95 19.49 28.52
C GLN A 105 -16.68 18.01 28.23
N VAL A 106 -17.25 17.47 27.15
CA VAL A 106 -16.95 16.12 26.69
C VAL A 106 -15.66 16.14 25.90
N LYS A 107 -14.64 15.45 26.40
CA LYS A 107 -13.33 15.32 25.75
C LYS A 107 -13.04 13.85 25.42
N LYS A 108 -12.35 13.62 24.30
CA LYS A 108 -11.74 12.35 23.93
C LYS A 108 -10.53 12.11 24.81
N VAL A 109 -10.53 10.94 25.45
CA VAL A 109 -9.50 10.52 26.39
C VAL A 109 -8.99 9.13 26.02
N LYS A 110 -7.74 8.90 26.36
CA LYS A 110 -7.07 7.61 26.29
C LYS A 110 -6.76 7.17 27.71
N VAL A 111 -7.21 5.97 28.04
CA VAL A 111 -7.25 5.46 29.40
C VAL A 111 -6.57 4.10 29.43
N TRP A 112 -5.83 3.80 30.50
CA TRP A 112 -5.26 2.49 30.74
C TRP A 112 -5.99 1.84 31.89
N LEU A 113 -6.56 0.66 31.66
CA LEU A 113 -7.37 -0.06 32.62
C LEU A 113 -6.79 -1.46 32.86
N ALA A 114 -6.64 -1.87 34.11
CA ALA A 114 -6.22 -3.20 34.52
C ALA A 114 -7.35 -3.97 35.22
N ASP A 115 -7.12 -5.23 35.53
CA ASP A 115 -8.03 -6.12 36.27
C ASP A 115 -9.45 -6.14 35.68
N GLU A 116 -9.58 -6.68 34.47
CA GLU A 116 -10.86 -6.71 33.73
C GLU A 116 -11.53 -5.33 33.55
N ARG A 117 -10.71 -4.28 33.47
CA ARG A 117 -11.13 -2.88 33.34
C ARG A 117 -11.72 -2.27 34.62
N ALA A 118 -11.50 -2.90 35.78
CA ALA A 118 -11.96 -2.41 37.07
C ALA A 118 -11.02 -1.36 37.67
N LYS A 119 -9.70 -1.47 37.46
CA LYS A 119 -8.71 -0.53 37.98
C LYS A 119 -8.26 0.45 36.90
N LEU A 120 -8.22 1.73 37.26
CA LEU A 120 -7.80 2.82 36.40
C LEU A 120 -6.32 3.15 36.66
N LEU A 121 -5.46 2.97 35.65
CA LEU A 121 -4.02 3.20 35.78
C LEU A 121 -3.61 4.63 35.40
N ALA A 122 -4.11 5.12 34.28
CA ALA A 122 -3.72 6.41 33.72
C ALA A 122 -4.83 6.99 32.84
N VAL A 123 -4.92 8.32 32.78
CA VAL A 123 -5.86 9.04 31.91
C VAL A 123 -5.11 10.15 31.19
N GLN A 124 -4.94 10.00 29.88
CA GLN A 124 -4.39 11.02 29.01
C GLN A 124 -5.52 11.68 28.22
N VAL A 125 -5.65 13.00 28.36
CA VAL A 125 -6.52 13.79 27.47
C VAL A 125 -5.83 13.93 26.13
N LEU A 126 -6.52 13.60 25.04
CA LEU A 126 -5.95 13.73 23.71
C LEU A 126 -5.96 15.21 23.30
N ASP A 127 -4.86 15.72 22.76
CA ASP A 127 -4.81 17.10 22.26
C ASP A 127 -5.84 17.31 21.13
N ASN A 128 -6.01 16.28 20.29
CA ASN A 128 -6.94 16.29 19.17
C ASN A 128 -8.32 15.76 19.58
N GLN A 129 -9.30 16.65 19.53
CA GLN A 129 -10.69 16.36 19.90
C GLN A 129 -11.58 16.03 18.69
N ASP A 130 -11.19 16.43 17.48
CA ASP A 130 -12.02 16.28 16.28
C ASP A 130 -12.06 14.84 15.73
N TYR A 131 -10.96 14.10 15.81
CA TYR A 131 -10.82 12.76 15.23
C TYR A 131 -10.00 11.84 16.14
N TRP A 132 -10.16 10.53 15.94
CA TRP A 132 -9.30 9.55 16.55
C TRP A 132 -8.04 9.35 15.72
N GLN A 133 -6.88 9.31 16.37
CA GLN A 133 -5.55 9.11 15.76
C GLN A 133 -5.29 7.63 15.39
N ILE A 134 -6.30 6.95 14.86
CA ILE A 134 -6.22 5.56 14.40
C ILE A 134 -6.80 5.50 12.99
N ILE A 135 -6.13 4.77 12.11
CA ILE A 135 -6.52 4.62 10.71
C ILE A 135 -7.03 3.20 10.51
N ASP A 136 -8.20 3.09 9.90
CA ASP A 136 -8.77 1.85 9.42
C ASP A 136 -8.28 1.56 8.00
N ARG A 137 -7.94 0.29 7.76
CA ARG A 137 -7.47 -0.20 6.45
C ARG A 137 -8.32 -1.39 5.99
N PRO A 138 -9.61 -1.19 5.66
CA PRO A 138 -10.44 -2.28 5.16
C PRO A 138 -10.02 -2.68 3.75
N MET A 139 -9.91 -3.98 3.49
CA MET A 139 -9.53 -4.51 2.17
C MET A 139 -10.72 -4.56 1.21
N TYR A 140 -11.88 -5.05 1.68
CA TYR A 140 -13.14 -5.04 0.93
C TYR A 140 -14.26 -4.48 1.83
N PRO A 141 -14.51 -3.16 1.82
CA PRO A 141 -15.52 -2.56 2.69
C PRO A 141 -16.93 -3.02 2.29
N THR A 142 -17.71 -3.45 3.26
CA THR A 142 -19.13 -3.77 3.15
C THR A 142 -19.97 -2.64 3.74
N ALA A 143 -21.15 -2.40 3.17
CA ALA A 143 -22.02 -1.35 3.68
C ALA A 143 -22.47 -1.68 5.11
N HIS A 144 -22.42 -0.70 6.00
CA HIS A 144 -22.80 -0.82 7.42
C HIS A 144 -21.93 -1.78 8.26
N ASP A 145 -20.74 -2.12 7.79
CA ASP A 145 -19.77 -2.93 8.53
C ASP A 145 -18.41 -2.24 8.52
N TRP A 146 -17.69 -2.40 9.63
CA TRP A 146 -16.38 -1.76 9.85
C TRP A 146 -15.25 -2.63 9.26
N ASP A 147 -15.25 -3.95 9.49
CA ASP A 147 -14.09 -4.78 9.14
C ASP A 147 -14.05 -5.11 7.64
N GLY A 148 -15.21 -5.11 6.99
CA GLY A 148 -15.32 -5.54 5.61
C GLY A 148 -15.20 -7.06 5.50
N THR A 149 -14.89 -7.52 4.29
CA THR A 149 -14.56 -8.92 4.02
C THR A 149 -13.06 -9.04 3.78
N SER A 150 -12.43 -10.06 4.34
CA SER A 150 -11.03 -10.39 4.03
C SER A 150 -10.93 -11.47 2.95
N VAL A 151 -9.75 -11.57 2.31
CA VAL A 151 -9.47 -12.69 1.38
C VAL A 151 -9.55 -14.04 2.08
N THR A 152 -9.15 -14.09 3.36
CA THR A 152 -9.22 -15.30 4.17
C THR A 152 -10.65 -15.70 4.45
N ASP A 153 -11.57 -14.77 4.73
CA ASP A 153 -12.99 -15.11 4.94
C ASP A 153 -13.62 -15.75 3.69
N LEU A 154 -13.18 -15.35 2.50
CA LEU A 154 -13.66 -15.88 1.22
C LEU A 154 -13.09 -17.26 0.86
N THR A 155 -12.06 -17.71 1.56
CA THR A 155 -11.30 -18.93 1.22
C THR A 155 -11.15 -19.93 2.37
N GLU A 156 -11.37 -19.50 3.61
CA GLU A 156 -11.16 -20.31 4.82
C GLU A 156 -12.01 -21.58 4.79
N ASP A 157 -13.29 -21.47 4.46
CA ASP A 157 -14.22 -22.59 4.36
C ASP A 157 -13.71 -23.67 3.39
N LYS A 158 -13.20 -23.25 2.22
CA LYS A 158 -12.66 -24.11 1.18
C LYS A 158 -11.35 -24.75 1.61
N GLN A 159 -10.45 -23.97 2.20
CA GLN A 159 -9.16 -24.48 2.68
C GLN A 159 -9.35 -25.46 3.84
N ARG A 160 -10.29 -25.17 4.76
CA ARG A 160 -10.66 -26.07 5.86
C ARG A 160 -11.27 -27.36 5.33
N ALA A 161 -12.22 -27.29 4.40
CA ALA A 161 -12.81 -28.47 3.77
C ALA A 161 -11.76 -29.30 3.04
N ARG A 162 -10.83 -28.65 2.33
CA ARG A 162 -9.70 -29.31 1.66
C ARG A 162 -8.79 -30.02 2.66
N ALA A 163 -8.42 -29.37 3.77
CA ALA A 163 -7.59 -29.98 4.81
C ALA A 163 -8.27 -31.19 5.45
N ILE A 164 -9.58 -31.11 5.71
CA ILE A 164 -10.37 -32.26 6.22
C ILE A 164 -10.36 -33.40 5.21
N ALA A 165 -10.63 -33.12 3.94
CA ALA A 165 -10.63 -34.13 2.88
C ALA A 165 -9.25 -34.79 2.71
N GLN A 166 -8.17 -34.01 2.79
CA GLN A 166 -6.79 -34.51 2.76
C GLN A 166 -6.50 -35.43 3.95
N ASN A 167 -6.88 -35.01 5.17
CA ASN A 167 -6.69 -35.81 6.38
C ASN A 167 -7.49 -37.12 6.33
N LEU A 168 -8.72 -37.09 5.81
CA LEU A 168 -9.52 -38.30 5.61
C LEU A 168 -8.94 -39.20 4.52
N GLY A 169 -8.46 -38.63 3.42
CA GLY A 169 -7.75 -39.35 2.36
C GLY A 169 -6.51 -40.05 2.88
N LEU A 170 -5.67 -39.36 3.67
CA LEU A 170 -4.50 -39.95 4.31
C LEU A 170 -4.87 -41.07 5.28
N LYS A 171 -5.92 -40.89 6.10
CA LYS A 171 -6.43 -41.96 6.98
C LYS A 171 -6.92 -43.18 6.19
N ALA A 172 -7.59 -42.95 5.06
CA ALA A 172 -8.03 -44.04 4.19
C ALA A 172 -6.83 -44.78 3.56
N MET A 173 -5.80 -44.05 3.12
CA MET A 173 -4.56 -44.64 2.60
C MET A 173 -3.79 -45.44 3.67
N ILE A 174 -3.71 -44.94 4.90
CA ILE A 174 -3.14 -45.68 6.04
C ILE A 174 -3.97 -46.95 6.31
N GLY A 175 -5.30 -46.84 6.25
CA GLY A 175 -6.19 -47.98 6.42
C GLY A 175 -6.08 -49.04 5.31
N ASP A 176 -5.64 -48.66 4.12
CA ASP A 176 -5.36 -49.58 3.00
C ASP A 176 -3.97 -50.22 3.13
N LEU A 177 -2.95 -49.43 3.50
CA LEU A 177 -1.58 -49.91 3.72
C LEU A 177 -1.49 -50.92 4.89
N TYR A 178 -2.29 -50.72 5.93
CA TYR A 178 -2.38 -51.61 7.08
C TYR A 178 -3.74 -52.35 7.08
N PRO A 179 -3.86 -53.47 6.33
CA PRO A 179 -5.10 -54.23 6.27
C PRO A 179 -5.44 -54.81 7.65
N ASN A 180 -6.72 -54.74 8.00
CA ASN A 180 -7.25 -55.42 9.18
C ASN A 180 -7.82 -56.76 8.73
N TYR A 181 -7.64 -57.79 9.54
CA TYR A 181 -8.15 -59.12 9.27
C TYR A 181 -9.21 -59.49 10.30
N ILE A 182 -10.33 -60.06 9.82
CA ILE A 182 -11.28 -60.75 10.67
C ILE A 182 -10.75 -62.16 10.87
N TYR A 183 -10.72 -62.62 12.13
CA TYR A 183 -10.33 -63.99 12.45
C TYR A 183 -11.41 -64.67 13.29
N ASP A 184 -11.55 -65.98 13.13
CA ASP A 184 -12.45 -66.78 13.93
C ASP A 184 -11.83 -67.08 15.30
N SER A 185 -12.44 -66.56 16.36
CA SER A 185 -11.96 -66.72 17.74
C SER A 185 -12.02 -68.16 18.24
N ASN A 186 -12.84 -69.02 17.63
CA ASN A 186 -12.94 -70.42 18.01
C ASN A 186 -11.83 -71.26 17.36
N LYS A 187 -11.27 -70.80 16.24
CA LYS A 187 -10.19 -71.49 15.51
C LYS A 187 -8.80 -71.01 15.94
N ILE A 188 -8.67 -69.74 16.32
CA ILE A 188 -7.41 -69.16 16.82
C ILE A 188 -7.55 -68.88 18.31
N THR A 189 -7.12 -69.83 19.13
CA THR A 189 -7.21 -69.77 20.59
C THR A 189 -6.20 -68.80 21.20
N ASN A 190 -5.01 -68.64 20.58
CA ASN A 190 -3.97 -67.74 21.05
C ASN A 190 -3.87 -66.46 20.21
N ARG A 191 -4.40 -65.35 20.74
CA ARG A 191 -4.38 -64.04 20.08
C ARG A 191 -2.97 -63.49 19.88
N ALA A 192 -2.02 -63.86 20.74
CA ALA A 192 -0.63 -63.40 20.63
C ALA A 192 0.06 -63.90 19.35
N ASP A 193 -0.47 -64.96 18.73
CA ASP A 193 0.10 -65.52 17.53
C ASP A 193 -0.15 -64.71 16.26
N LEU A 194 -1.20 -63.89 16.26
CA LEU A 194 -1.54 -62.95 15.19
C LEU A 194 -0.69 -61.66 15.24
N THR A 195 -0.20 -61.30 16.43
CA THR A 195 0.53 -60.03 16.65
C THR A 195 2.05 -60.15 16.55
N ARG A 196 2.61 -61.35 16.77
CA ARG A 196 4.06 -61.59 16.75
C ARG A 196 4.47 -62.24 15.44
N MET A 197 4.90 -61.42 14.48
CA MET A 197 5.60 -61.91 13.28
C MET A 197 7.03 -62.31 13.63
N ALA A 198 7.41 -63.55 13.33
CA ALA A 198 8.76 -64.07 13.48
C ALA A 198 9.11 -64.94 12.26
N PHE A 199 10.38 -64.96 11.88
CA PHE A 199 10.86 -65.73 10.74
C PHE A 199 10.70 -67.24 11.02
N ASN A 200 10.13 -67.99 10.06
CA ASN A 200 9.88 -69.43 10.17
C ASN A 200 9.00 -69.86 11.38
N LYS A 201 8.00 -69.04 11.74
CA LYS A 201 7.04 -69.36 12.79
C LYS A 201 6.00 -70.38 12.30
N HIS A 202 5.88 -71.51 13.00
CA HIS A 202 4.81 -72.49 12.77
C HIS A 202 3.69 -72.28 13.80
N ILE A 203 2.45 -72.14 13.33
CA ILE A 203 1.28 -71.98 14.18
C ILE A 203 0.45 -73.27 14.08
N PRO A 204 0.25 -74.02 15.19
CA PRO A 204 -0.55 -75.23 15.16
C PRO A 204 -2.04 -74.89 15.02
N VAL A 205 -2.76 -75.59 14.14
CA VAL A 205 -4.21 -75.42 13.94
C VAL A 205 -4.88 -76.78 13.92
N GLU A 206 -5.94 -76.94 14.72
CA GLU A 206 -6.73 -78.17 14.80
C GLU A 206 -7.86 -78.15 13.75
N SER A 207 -7.53 -78.48 12.51
CA SER A 207 -8.53 -78.60 11.42
C SER A 207 -9.17 -80.00 11.47
N LYS A 208 -10.38 -80.09 12.04
CA LYS A 208 -11.21 -81.30 11.98
C LYS A 208 -11.87 -81.46 10.60
N GLY A 209 -11.08 -81.40 9.52
CA GLY A 209 -11.55 -81.51 8.14
C GLY A 209 -12.10 -80.21 7.53
N GLU A 210 -11.94 -79.07 8.20
CA GLU A 210 -12.34 -77.76 7.68
C GLU A 210 -11.21 -77.03 6.96
N ASN A 211 -11.56 -76.24 5.94
CA ASN A 211 -10.60 -75.52 5.12
C ASN A 211 -9.94 -74.36 5.91
N LEU A 212 -8.62 -74.46 6.12
CA LEU A 212 -7.78 -73.48 6.84
C LEU A 212 -7.82 -72.07 6.22
N ASN A 213 -8.09 -71.97 4.92
CA ASN A 213 -8.16 -70.69 4.20
C ASN A 213 -9.33 -69.79 4.62
N THR A 214 -10.26 -70.29 5.46
CA THR A 214 -11.41 -69.52 5.99
C THR A 214 -11.20 -68.99 7.41
N ALA A 215 -10.09 -69.34 8.07
CA ALA A 215 -9.85 -68.98 9.47
C ALA A 215 -9.51 -67.49 9.66
N ILE A 216 -8.95 -66.85 8.63
CA ILE A 216 -8.61 -65.43 8.60
C ILE A 216 -9.07 -64.87 7.25
N LEU A 217 -9.91 -63.85 7.27
CA LEU A 217 -10.38 -63.13 6.09
C LEU A 217 -9.92 -61.67 6.16
N PRO A 218 -9.28 -61.11 5.12
CA PRO A 218 -9.07 -59.67 5.06
C PRO A 218 -10.43 -58.96 5.13
N LEU A 219 -10.56 -57.97 6.00
CA LEU A 219 -11.75 -57.13 6.03
C LEU A 219 -11.81 -56.38 4.69
N GLN A 220 -12.82 -56.67 3.88
CA GLN A 220 -13.06 -55.90 2.65
C GLN A 220 -13.52 -54.49 3.06
N LYS A 221 -12.58 -53.55 3.05
CA LYS A 221 -12.84 -52.13 3.23
C LYS A 221 -13.31 -51.56 1.89
N ALA A 222 -14.29 -50.66 1.90
CA ALA A 222 -14.62 -49.88 0.71
C ALA A 222 -13.39 -49.05 0.33
N SER A 223 -12.84 -49.26 -0.87
CA SER A 223 -11.72 -48.47 -1.36
C SER A 223 -12.10 -46.99 -1.37
N PRO A 224 -11.20 -46.08 -0.97
CA PRO A 224 -11.48 -44.66 -1.03
C PRO A 224 -11.82 -44.27 -2.47
N ASN A 225 -12.93 -43.57 -2.67
CA ASN A 225 -13.33 -43.08 -3.99
C ASN A 225 -12.43 -41.91 -4.39
N LEU A 226 -11.27 -42.24 -4.98
CA LEU A 226 -10.27 -41.27 -5.42
C LEU A 226 -10.83 -40.31 -6.49
N ALA A 227 -11.79 -40.76 -7.31
CA ALA A 227 -12.45 -39.91 -8.30
C ALA A 227 -13.30 -38.82 -7.64
N LEU A 228 -14.04 -39.17 -6.59
CA LEU A 228 -14.80 -38.19 -5.80
C LEU A 228 -13.86 -37.22 -5.05
N LEU A 229 -12.76 -37.71 -4.47
CA LEU A 229 -11.76 -36.85 -3.82
C LEU A 229 -11.14 -35.84 -4.81
N ASN A 230 -10.76 -36.30 -6.00
CA ASN A 230 -10.25 -35.42 -7.05
C ASN A 230 -11.29 -34.38 -7.49
N PHE A 231 -12.55 -34.79 -7.68
CA PHE A 231 -13.64 -33.86 -7.98
C PHE A 231 -13.82 -32.80 -6.89
N ILE A 232 -13.79 -33.20 -5.61
CA ILE A 232 -13.89 -32.27 -4.47
C ILE A 232 -12.71 -31.29 -4.49
N TYR A 233 -11.47 -31.77 -4.69
CA TYR A 233 -10.31 -30.89 -4.74
C TYR A 233 -10.39 -29.88 -5.88
N THR A 234 -10.72 -30.33 -7.09
CA THR A 234 -10.86 -29.43 -8.25
C THR A 234 -12.00 -28.42 -8.04
N SER A 235 -13.14 -28.84 -7.50
CA SER A 235 -14.27 -27.94 -7.25
C SER A 235 -13.95 -26.88 -6.19
N LEU A 236 -13.31 -27.28 -5.08
CA LEU A 236 -12.87 -26.36 -4.03
C LEU A 236 -11.82 -25.37 -4.54
N ASP A 237 -10.88 -25.83 -5.37
CA ASP A 237 -9.82 -25.00 -5.93
C ASP A 237 -10.38 -23.96 -6.92
N ILE A 238 -11.24 -24.37 -7.85
CA ILE A 238 -11.95 -23.45 -8.76
C ILE A 238 -12.77 -22.43 -7.97
N SER A 239 -13.44 -22.85 -6.90
CA SER A 239 -14.22 -21.95 -6.03
C SER A 239 -13.33 -20.95 -5.27
N ALA A 240 -12.12 -21.35 -4.88
CA ALA A 240 -11.16 -20.46 -4.25
C ALA A 240 -10.63 -19.43 -5.25
N GLN A 241 -10.19 -19.87 -6.44
CA GLN A 241 -9.70 -18.99 -7.51
C GLN A 241 -10.75 -17.97 -7.96
N LYS A 242 -12.02 -18.38 -8.07
CA LYS A 242 -13.12 -17.46 -8.40
C LYS A 242 -13.35 -16.41 -7.32
N ALA A 243 -13.18 -16.77 -6.05
CA ALA A 243 -13.39 -15.86 -4.93
C ALA A 243 -12.24 -14.87 -4.76
N THR A 244 -10.99 -15.28 -4.99
CA THR A 244 -9.81 -14.39 -4.96
C THR A 244 -9.59 -13.63 -6.27
N ALA A 245 -10.28 -14.05 -7.33
CA ALA A 245 -10.08 -13.60 -8.70
C ALA A 245 -8.65 -13.81 -9.23
N THR A 246 -7.90 -14.77 -8.67
CA THR A 246 -6.53 -15.11 -9.06
C THR A 246 -6.51 -16.49 -9.72
N PRO A 247 -6.81 -16.61 -11.03
CA PRO A 247 -6.76 -17.90 -11.72
C PRO A 247 -5.31 -18.38 -11.90
N ASP A 248 -5.13 -19.69 -12.02
CA ASP A 248 -3.81 -20.33 -12.20
C ASP A 248 -3.01 -19.79 -13.42
N ILE A 249 -3.72 -19.40 -14.49
CA ILE A 249 -3.12 -18.79 -15.69
C ILE A 249 -2.32 -17.53 -15.33
N GLN A 250 -2.80 -16.74 -14.37
CA GLN A 250 -2.11 -15.53 -13.93
C GLN A 250 -0.93 -15.85 -12.99
N GLN A 251 -0.96 -17.01 -12.34
CA GLN A 251 0.14 -17.51 -11.50
C GLN A 251 1.27 -18.13 -12.34
N GLY A 252 1.17 -18.08 -13.67
CA GLY A 252 2.16 -18.64 -14.59
C GLY A 252 2.01 -20.14 -14.85
N ILE A 253 0.95 -20.76 -14.34
CA ILE A 253 0.64 -22.17 -14.62
C ILE A 253 -0.09 -22.22 -15.97
N GLN A 254 0.56 -22.78 -16.98
CA GLN A 254 -0.10 -23.05 -18.25
C GLN A 254 -1.20 -24.09 -18.04
N SER A 255 -2.40 -23.76 -18.51
CA SER A 255 -3.51 -24.71 -18.62
C SER A 255 -3.06 -25.91 -19.45
N GLU A 256 -3.31 -27.15 -19.01
CA GLU A 256 -3.01 -28.39 -19.75
C GLU A 256 -3.61 -28.43 -21.16
N LYS A 257 -4.59 -27.57 -21.43
CA LYS A 257 -5.18 -27.33 -22.76
C LYS A 257 -4.62 -26.04 -23.36
N ASP A 258 -4.07 -26.14 -24.58
CA ASP A 258 -3.63 -25.00 -25.40
C ASP A 258 -4.77 -23.99 -25.57
N ARG A 259 -4.73 -22.91 -24.79
CA ARG A 259 -5.67 -21.79 -24.95
C ARG A 259 -5.08 -20.78 -25.92
N PRO A 260 -5.88 -20.21 -26.86
CA PRO A 260 -5.39 -19.19 -27.78
C PRO A 260 -4.96 -17.93 -27.01
N LEU A 261 -3.89 -17.29 -27.46
CA LEU A 261 -3.28 -16.11 -26.84
C LEU A 261 -4.29 -14.95 -26.61
N GLY A 262 -5.32 -14.84 -27.47
CA GLY A 262 -6.37 -13.84 -27.31
C GLY A 262 -7.25 -14.07 -26.07
N GLU A 263 -7.55 -15.33 -25.73
CA GLU A 263 -8.34 -15.67 -24.54
C GLU A 263 -7.54 -15.44 -23.26
N THR A 264 -6.26 -15.82 -23.24
CA THR A 264 -5.38 -15.61 -22.07
C THR A 264 -5.18 -14.12 -21.79
N ASN A 265 -5.00 -13.30 -22.83
CA ASN A 265 -4.92 -11.85 -22.69
C ASN A 265 -6.22 -11.23 -22.15
N LEU A 266 -7.38 -11.73 -22.60
CA LEU A 266 -8.67 -11.24 -22.11
C LEU A 266 -8.91 -11.61 -20.64
N ILE A 267 -8.51 -12.82 -20.23
CA ILE A 267 -8.54 -13.25 -18.83
C ILE A 267 -7.60 -12.36 -17.98
N ALA A 268 -6.35 -12.17 -18.42
CA ALA A 268 -5.38 -11.33 -17.71
C ALA A 268 -5.89 -9.89 -17.54
N SER A 269 -6.41 -9.29 -18.60
CA SER A 269 -7.00 -7.95 -18.57
C SER A 269 -8.15 -7.83 -17.56
N ARG A 270 -9.05 -8.83 -17.50
CA ARG A 270 -10.15 -8.83 -16.53
C ARG A 270 -9.67 -8.98 -15.10
N VAL A 271 -8.61 -9.76 -14.84
CA VAL A 271 -8.04 -9.85 -13.50
C VAL A 271 -7.35 -8.54 -13.10
N ASP A 272 -6.63 -7.89 -14.01
CA ASP A 272 -6.00 -6.60 -13.75
C ASP A 272 -7.04 -5.53 -13.37
N THR A 273 -8.23 -5.54 -13.98
CA THR A 273 -9.31 -4.64 -13.55
C THR A 273 -9.76 -4.89 -12.11
N ARG A 274 -9.78 -6.14 -11.63
CA ARG A 274 -10.17 -6.48 -10.25
C ARG A 274 -9.07 -6.11 -9.24
N TYR A 275 -7.80 -6.32 -9.58
CA TYR A 275 -6.69 -5.84 -8.75
C TYR A 275 -6.62 -4.32 -8.73
N SER A 276 -6.92 -3.64 -9.84
CA SER A 276 -7.01 -2.18 -9.89
C SER A 276 -8.10 -1.65 -8.96
N LEU A 277 -9.28 -2.29 -8.90
CA LEU A 277 -10.32 -1.95 -7.93
C LEU A 277 -9.86 -2.15 -6.48
N SER A 278 -9.19 -3.27 -6.19
CA SER A 278 -8.61 -3.54 -4.87
C SER A 278 -7.55 -2.50 -4.49
N ALA A 279 -6.69 -2.12 -5.43
CA ALA A 279 -5.69 -1.07 -5.26
C ALA A 279 -6.33 0.31 -5.04
N LYS A 280 -7.46 0.60 -5.69
CA LYS A 280 -8.22 1.83 -5.46
C LYS A 280 -8.80 1.90 -4.04
N ILE A 281 -9.35 0.78 -3.55
CA ILE A 281 -9.85 0.67 -2.16
C ILE A 281 -8.69 0.88 -1.18
N PHE A 282 -7.56 0.21 -1.39
CA PHE A 282 -6.36 0.44 -0.58
C PHE A 282 -5.90 1.90 -0.63
N GLY A 283 -5.98 2.53 -1.80
CA GLY A 283 -5.68 3.95 -2.02
C GLY A 283 -6.53 4.91 -1.17
N TRP A 284 -7.76 4.53 -0.78
CA TRP A 284 -8.57 5.32 0.15
C TRP A 284 -7.94 5.36 1.55
N SER A 285 -7.48 4.21 2.03
CA SER A 285 -6.83 4.11 3.34
C SER A 285 -5.46 4.80 3.37
N GLU A 286 -4.72 4.73 2.25
CA GLU A 286 -3.47 5.47 2.07
C GLU A 286 -3.73 6.98 2.06
N LYS A 287 -4.79 7.44 1.40
CA LYS A 287 -5.17 8.86 1.44
C LYS A 287 -5.39 9.34 2.88
N THR A 288 -6.12 8.56 3.69
CA THR A 288 -6.35 8.87 5.11
C THR A 288 -5.04 8.85 5.91
N LEU A 289 -4.13 7.91 5.62
CA LEU A 289 -2.79 7.87 6.22
C LEU A 289 -2.03 9.18 5.97
N TRP A 290 -1.92 9.61 4.72
CA TRP A 290 -1.16 10.82 4.37
C TRP A 290 -1.79 12.09 4.94
N GLN A 291 -3.13 12.14 5.04
CA GLN A 291 -3.83 13.22 5.75
C GLN A 291 -3.50 13.23 7.24
N MET A 292 -3.53 12.07 7.90
CA MET A 292 -3.17 11.97 9.32
C MET A 292 -1.69 12.28 9.55
N TRP A 293 -0.81 11.81 8.67
CA TRP A 293 0.61 12.13 8.69
C TRP A 293 0.85 13.63 8.61
N TYR A 294 0.18 14.33 7.68
CA TYR A 294 0.29 15.78 7.56
C TYR A 294 -0.23 16.52 8.81
N ARG A 295 -1.31 16.02 9.43
CA ARG A 295 -1.82 16.56 10.70
C ARG A 295 -0.84 16.35 11.85
N MET A 296 -0.23 15.17 11.94
CA MET A 296 0.82 14.92 12.94
C MET A 296 1.99 15.89 12.77
N TYR A 297 2.32 16.31 11.54
CA TYR A 297 3.27 17.39 11.32
C TYR A 297 2.77 18.73 11.88
N LYS A 298 1.52 19.11 11.64
CA LYS A 298 0.97 20.35 12.21
C LYS A 298 1.02 20.39 13.74
N ASP A 299 0.69 19.26 14.35
CA ASP A 299 0.54 19.15 15.81
C ASP A 299 1.90 19.05 16.51
N ASN A 300 2.85 18.30 15.94
CA ASN A 300 4.12 17.99 16.62
C ASN A 300 5.33 18.80 16.12
N PHE A 301 5.28 19.36 14.91
CA PHE A 301 6.40 20.15 14.38
C PHE A 301 6.40 21.51 15.06
N LYS A 302 7.37 21.74 15.95
CA LYS A 302 7.47 22.98 16.72
C LYS A 302 8.29 24.01 15.95
N GLU A 303 7.78 25.24 15.95
CA GLU A 303 8.47 26.38 15.34
C GLU A 303 9.82 26.59 16.04
N ASP A 304 10.87 26.85 15.25
CA ASP A 304 12.26 27.08 15.65
C ASP A 304 12.97 25.95 16.45
N ILE A 305 12.31 24.82 16.70
CA ILE A 305 12.93 23.61 17.28
C ILE A 305 13.26 22.60 16.19
N ASP A 306 12.31 22.40 15.26
CA ASP A 306 12.43 21.40 14.21
C ASP A 306 12.73 22.05 12.86
N GLU A 307 13.77 21.56 12.17
CA GLU A 307 14.11 21.97 10.80
C GLU A 307 14.15 20.75 9.87
N LYS A 308 13.61 20.90 8.64
CA LYS A 308 13.83 19.91 7.58
C LYS A 308 14.79 20.45 6.54
N VAL A 309 15.79 19.67 6.19
CA VAL A 309 16.76 20.03 5.14
C VAL A 309 16.43 19.29 3.85
N LEU A 310 16.14 20.02 2.79
CA LEU A 310 16.01 19.49 1.44
C LEU A 310 17.34 19.58 0.70
N ARG A 311 17.69 18.52 -0.01
CA ARG A 311 18.80 18.52 -0.98
C ARG A 311 18.24 18.70 -2.38
N ILE A 312 18.47 19.87 -2.97
CA ILE A 312 18.09 20.16 -4.36
C ILE A 312 19.30 19.84 -5.22
N LYS A 313 19.18 18.83 -6.08
CA LYS A 313 20.16 18.58 -7.14
C LYS A 313 19.91 19.57 -8.28
N GLY A 314 20.99 20.15 -8.78
CA GLY A 314 20.99 21.11 -9.86
C GLY A 314 22.29 21.00 -10.66
N LEU A 315 22.32 21.59 -11.84
CA LEU A 315 23.49 21.61 -12.74
C LEU A 315 24.76 22.11 -12.04
N PHE A 316 24.63 23.06 -11.11
CA PHE A 316 25.73 23.71 -10.38
C PHE A 316 26.06 23.04 -9.03
N GLY A 317 25.56 21.83 -8.78
CA GLY A 317 25.78 21.08 -7.54
C GLY A 317 24.60 21.12 -6.56
N PRO A 318 24.68 20.39 -5.45
CA PRO A 318 23.59 20.27 -4.50
C PRO A 318 23.42 21.54 -3.67
N LYS A 319 22.27 22.21 -3.79
CA LYS A 319 21.87 23.30 -2.87
C LYS A 319 21.05 22.68 -1.72
N TRP A 320 21.38 23.06 -0.49
CA TRP A 320 20.62 22.66 0.69
C TRP A 320 19.65 23.78 1.06
N ARG A 321 18.36 23.47 1.17
CA ARG A 321 17.33 24.42 1.59
C ARG A 321 16.69 23.93 2.88
N THR A 322 16.77 24.74 3.92
CA THR A 322 16.06 24.49 5.18
C THR A 322 14.60 24.91 5.04
N LEU A 323 13.70 24.06 5.53
CA LEU A 323 12.26 24.28 5.59
C LEU A 323 11.87 24.43 7.06
N LYS A 324 11.28 25.59 7.37
CA LYS A 324 10.63 25.89 8.65
C LYS A 324 9.17 25.45 8.63
N LYS A 325 8.50 25.53 9.79
CA LYS A 325 7.09 25.15 9.97
C LYS A 325 6.19 25.82 8.93
N ASP A 326 6.33 27.13 8.76
CA ASP A 326 5.55 27.94 7.83
C ASP A 326 5.65 27.50 6.37
N ASN A 327 6.77 26.87 5.99
CA ASN A 327 6.97 26.37 4.63
C ASN A 327 6.26 25.03 4.39
N ILE A 328 5.90 24.30 5.45
CA ILE A 328 5.35 22.94 5.39
C ILE A 328 3.86 22.95 5.76
N THR A 329 3.49 23.70 6.79
CA THR A 329 2.12 23.77 7.31
C THR A 329 1.36 24.91 6.65
N ALA A 330 0.28 24.57 5.95
CA ALA A 330 -0.62 25.53 5.31
C ALA A 330 -1.89 25.71 6.16
N VAL A 331 -2.49 26.90 6.08
CA VAL A 331 -3.80 27.21 6.70
C VAL A 331 -4.87 26.23 6.22
N LYS A 332 -4.88 25.93 4.92
CA LYS A 332 -5.75 24.93 4.31
C LYS A 332 -4.99 23.62 4.10
N ASP A 333 -5.58 22.50 4.51
CA ASP A 333 -5.01 21.17 4.32
C ASP A 333 -4.78 20.85 2.83
N PRO A 334 -3.69 20.13 2.49
CA PRO A 334 -3.38 19.75 1.11
C PRO A 334 -4.35 18.67 0.60
N ASP A 335 -4.64 18.75 -0.69
CA ASP A 335 -5.38 17.70 -1.39
C ASP A 335 -4.46 16.51 -1.69
N VAL A 336 -4.76 15.37 -1.08
CA VAL A 336 -4.01 14.12 -1.28
C VAL A 336 -4.65 13.27 -2.38
N PHE A 337 -3.83 12.88 -3.36
CA PHE A 337 -4.16 11.94 -4.43
C PHE A 337 -3.21 10.75 -4.38
N ILE A 338 -3.78 9.54 -4.43
CA ILE A 338 -3.02 8.29 -4.48
C ILE A 338 -3.31 7.64 -5.82
N GLU A 339 -2.28 7.48 -6.64
CA GLU A 339 -2.37 6.88 -7.97
C GLU A 339 -1.40 5.71 -8.09
N SER A 340 -1.83 4.64 -8.76
CA SER A 340 -0.94 3.54 -9.09
C SER A 340 0.10 3.99 -10.10
N LYS A 341 1.37 3.61 -9.89
CA LYS A 341 2.46 3.89 -10.83
C LYS A 341 2.17 3.39 -12.24
N ALA A 342 1.49 2.24 -12.38
CA ALA A 342 1.12 1.69 -13.68
C ALA A 342 0.09 2.56 -14.40
N VAL A 343 -0.93 3.03 -13.67
CA VAL A 343 -1.97 3.93 -14.19
C VAL A 343 -1.37 5.28 -14.56
N ASN A 344 -0.53 5.85 -13.69
CA ASN A 344 0.18 7.09 -13.96
C ASN A 344 1.10 6.95 -15.19
N ARG A 345 1.81 5.83 -15.33
CA ARG A 345 2.63 5.57 -16.52
C ARG A 345 1.80 5.48 -17.80
N ALA A 346 0.62 4.85 -17.76
CA ALA A 346 -0.29 4.78 -18.89
C ALA A 346 -0.79 6.19 -19.28
N LYS A 347 -1.23 6.97 -18.30
CA LYS A 347 -1.63 8.37 -18.49
C LYS A 347 -0.50 9.23 -19.04
N GLN A 348 0.71 9.10 -18.52
CA GLN A 348 1.89 9.78 -19.07
C GLN A 348 2.17 9.39 -20.52
N LEU A 349 1.87 8.16 -20.93
CA LEU A 349 2.06 7.69 -22.30
C LEU A 349 1.01 8.31 -23.23
N GLU A 350 -0.24 8.39 -22.78
CA GLU A 350 -1.33 9.10 -23.44
C GLU A 350 -1.01 10.61 -23.56
N ASP A 351 -0.62 11.25 -22.45
CA ASP A 351 -0.21 12.65 -22.40
C ASP A 351 1.00 12.91 -23.32
N ARG A 352 1.96 11.98 -23.42
CA ARG A 352 3.07 12.06 -24.38
C ARG A 352 2.59 12.04 -25.81
N GLN A 353 1.73 11.08 -26.16
CA GLN A 353 1.20 10.97 -27.53
C GLN A 353 0.37 12.20 -27.90
N GLY A 354 -0.51 12.66 -27.00
CA GLY A 354 -1.29 13.87 -27.17
C GLY A 354 -0.42 15.12 -27.29
N MET A 355 0.62 15.25 -26.45
CA MET A 355 1.55 16.37 -26.51
C MET A 355 2.34 16.40 -27.83
N ILE A 356 2.80 15.26 -28.34
CA ILE A 356 3.50 15.18 -29.64
C ILE A 356 2.59 15.66 -30.78
N GLN A 357 1.34 15.17 -30.80
CA GLN A 357 0.35 15.57 -31.80
C GLN A 357 0.04 17.07 -31.70
N TYR A 358 -0.16 17.58 -30.48
CA TYR A 358 -0.44 18.99 -30.24
C TYR A 358 0.74 19.89 -30.62
N MET A 359 1.97 19.52 -30.25
CA MET A 359 3.18 20.26 -30.63
C MET A 359 3.35 20.34 -32.15
N GLY A 360 3.03 19.27 -32.88
CA GLY A 360 3.06 19.27 -34.34
C GLY A 360 2.14 20.31 -34.97
N LEU A 361 1.01 20.63 -34.32
CA LEU A 361 0.10 21.70 -34.73
C LEU A 361 0.56 23.06 -34.22
N ALA A 362 0.90 23.18 -32.93
CA ALA A 362 1.27 24.44 -32.31
C ALA A 362 2.55 25.06 -32.91
N PHE A 363 3.50 24.22 -33.36
CA PHE A 363 4.74 24.73 -33.97
C PHE A 363 4.57 25.29 -35.39
N GLN A 364 3.36 25.18 -35.96
CA GLN A 364 2.98 25.84 -37.22
C GLN A 364 2.63 27.32 -37.01
N GLU A 365 2.30 27.73 -35.78
CA GLU A 365 2.00 29.12 -35.45
C GLU A 365 3.30 29.91 -35.14
N GLU A 366 3.48 31.04 -35.83
CA GLU A 366 4.61 31.96 -35.60
C GLU A 366 4.47 32.62 -34.23
N GLY A 367 5.53 32.59 -33.42
CA GLY A 367 5.53 33.11 -32.03
C GLY A 367 5.42 32.05 -30.93
N THR A 368 5.21 30.78 -31.28
CA THR A 368 5.18 29.70 -30.26
C THR A 368 6.55 29.43 -29.66
N ASN A 369 6.67 29.43 -28.33
CA ASN A 369 7.89 29.05 -27.62
C ASN A 369 8.19 27.55 -27.76
N ARG A 370 8.91 27.19 -28.83
CA ARG A 370 9.28 25.79 -29.15
C ARG A 370 10.09 25.13 -28.04
N ARG A 371 10.95 25.90 -27.39
CA ARG A 371 11.86 25.43 -26.34
C ARG A 371 11.13 25.04 -25.06
N TYR A 372 10.09 25.79 -24.68
CA TYR A 372 9.18 25.40 -23.60
C TYR A 372 8.49 24.06 -23.91
N GLY A 373 7.96 23.91 -25.14
CA GLY A 373 7.33 22.68 -25.60
C GLY A 373 8.27 21.47 -25.52
N LEU A 374 9.51 21.61 -26.02
CA LEU A 374 10.53 20.57 -26.00
C LEU A 374 10.99 20.22 -24.56
N ARG A 375 11.17 21.22 -23.68
CA ARG A 375 11.48 20.99 -22.26
C ARG A 375 10.33 20.24 -21.57
N LYS A 376 9.07 20.59 -21.85
CA LYS A 376 7.90 19.91 -21.29
C LYS A 376 7.79 18.47 -21.80
N LEU A 377 8.07 18.24 -23.08
CA LEU A 377 8.12 16.89 -23.65
C LEU A 377 9.24 16.05 -23.02
N GLY A 378 10.44 16.61 -22.86
CA GLY A 378 11.55 15.93 -22.19
C GLY A 378 11.24 15.55 -20.73
N LYS A 379 10.52 16.41 -19.99
CA LYS A 379 9.99 16.06 -18.66
C LYS A 379 9.01 14.89 -18.72
N LEU A 380 8.12 14.86 -19.72
CA LEU A 380 7.19 13.74 -19.91
C LEU A 380 7.92 12.43 -20.27
N TYR A 381 9.05 12.50 -20.98
CA TYR A 381 9.92 11.34 -21.22
C TYR A 381 10.69 10.87 -19.98
N GLY A 382 10.68 11.66 -18.90
CA GLY A 382 11.32 11.32 -17.64
C GLY A 382 12.77 11.78 -17.53
N MET A 383 13.22 12.70 -18.39
CA MET A 383 14.54 13.31 -18.25
C MET A 383 14.62 14.14 -16.97
N GLU A 384 15.73 14.05 -16.26
CA GLU A 384 15.94 14.87 -15.06
C GLU A 384 16.10 16.34 -15.46
N LYS A 385 15.77 17.27 -14.55
CA LYS A 385 15.90 18.71 -14.80
C LYS A 385 17.33 19.07 -15.24
N ASP A 386 18.33 18.47 -14.60
CA ASP A 386 19.74 18.73 -14.90
C ASP A 386 20.13 18.28 -16.32
N GLU A 387 19.55 17.19 -16.81
CA GLU A 387 19.76 16.72 -18.19
C GLU A 387 19.06 17.64 -19.20
N LEU A 388 17.86 18.10 -18.88
CA LEU A 388 17.11 19.06 -19.71
C LEU A 388 17.79 20.43 -19.78
N ASP A 389 18.33 20.90 -18.65
CA ASP A 389 19.04 22.17 -18.58
C ASP A 389 20.38 22.10 -19.34
N ARG A 390 20.98 20.90 -19.49
CA ARG A 390 22.14 20.70 -20.39
C ARG A 390 21.75 20.66 -21.86
N LEU A 391 20.64 20.00 -22.18
CA LEU A 391 20.15 19.85 -23.55
C LEU A 391 19.62 21.19 -24.10
N PHE A 392 19.00 21.98 -23.24
CA PHE A 392 18.46 23.30 -23.53
C PHE A 392 18.99 24.31 -22.50
N PRO A 393 20.24 24.80 -22.64
CA PRO A 393 20.87 25.72 -21.68
C PRO A 393 20.17 27.07 -21.67
N LEU A 394 19.90 27.63 -20.48
CA LEU A 394 19.19 28.91 -20.26
C LEU A 394 19.65 30.00 -21.25
N THR A 395 18.71 30.74 -21.84
CA THR A 395 19.05 31.92 -22.65
C THR A 395 19.56 33.05 -21.74
N LEU A 396 20.17 34.08 -22.33
CA LEU A 396 20.67 35.22 -21.57
C LEU A 396 19.54 35.87 -20.75
N ASP A 397 18.39 36.16 -21.38
CA ASP A 397 17.20 36.70 -20.71
C ASP A 397 16.65 35.77 -19.62
N GLU A 398 16.60 34.44 -19.86
CA GLU A 398 16.14 33.48 -18.84
C GLU A 398 17.06 33.49 -17.61
N ARG A 399 18.37 33.73 -17.78
CA ARG A 399 19.33 33.80 -16.69
C ARG A 399 19.22 35.13 -15.94
N GLU A 400 19.11 36.24 -16.66
CA GLU A 400 18.90 37.57 -16.06
C GLU A 400 17.60 37.59 -15.25
N ALA A 401 16.49 37.09 -15.80
CA ALA A 401 15.22 37.00 -15.08
C ALA A 401 15.30 36.14 -13.80
N LEU A 402 16.15 35.11 -13.77
CA LEU A 402 16.39 34.30 -12.56
C LEU A 402 17.15 35.08 -11.49
N GLU A 403 18.16 35.86 -11.87
CA GLU A 403 18.90 36.73 -10.96
C GLU A 403 18.00 37.86 -10.42
N GLU A 404 17.18 38.46 -11.27
CA GLU A 404 16.15 39.42 -10.88
C GLU A 404 15.14 38.81 -9.91
N ASN A 405 14.72 37.56 -10.12
CA ASN A 405 13.83 36.84 -9.20
C ASN A 405 14.44 36.70 -7.80
N GLU A 406 15.76 36.49 -7.67
CA GLU A 406 16.41 36.45 -6.35
C GLU A 406 16.27 37.80 -5.63
N LEU A 407 16.40 38.92 -6.34
CA LEU A 407 16.20 40.28 -5.79
C LEU A 407 14.72 40.56 -5.46
N LEU A 408 13.80 40.20 -6.35
CA LEU A 408 12.36 40.40 -6.17
C LEU A 408 11.80 39.57 -5.01
N ASN A 409 12.36 38.38 -4.78
CA ASN A 409 12.04 37.55 -3.62
C ASN A 409 12.45 38.19 -2.28
N GLU A 410 13.43 39.08 -2.30
CA GLU A 410 13.85 39.92 -1.17
C GLU A 410 13.10 41.27 -1.10
N ASP A 411 12.03 41.44 -1.91
CA ASP A 411 11.26 42.68 -2.07
C ASP A 411 12.09 43.89 -2.55
N LYS A 412 13.14 43.62 -3.34
CA LYS A 412 13.97 44.66 -3.98
C LYS A 412 13.61 44.76 -5.46
N LEU A 413 13.44 46.00 -5.94
CA LEU A 413 13.18 46.27 -7.36
C LEU A 413 14.42 46.00 -8.20
N ALA A 414 14.25 45.22 -9.26
CA ALA A 414 15.25 45.02 -10.29
C ALA A 414 15.08 46.07 -11.42
N PRO A 415 16.16 46.50 -12.08
CA PRO A 415 16.08 47.42 -13.21
C PRO A 415 15.56 46.73 -14.47
N ILE A 416 14.56 47.31 -15.13
CA ILE A 416 14.06 46.85 -16.43
C ILE A 416 14.81 47.59 -17.53
N THR A 417 15.44 46.87 -18.46
CA THR A 417 16.14 47.47 -19.61
C THR A 417 15.33 47.28 -20.89
N ALA A 418 15.51 48.18 -21.86
CA ALA A 418 14.78 48.10 -23.13
C ALA A 418 15.22 46.92 -24.02
N GLU A 419 16.40 46.36 -23.76
CA GLU A 419 17.00 45.27 -24.54
C GLU A 419 16.44 43.89 -24.14
N GLN A 420 15.78 43.78 -22.98
CA GLN A 420 15.26 42.52 -22.46
C GLN A 420 14.10 41.95 -23.28
N ASN A 421 14.05 40.62 -23.38
CA ASN A 421 12.85 39.94 -23.84
C ASN A 421 11.79 39.88 -22.73
N HIS A 422 10.92 40.89 -22.72
CA HIS A 422 9.88 41.05 -21.69
C HIS A 422 8.89 39.87 -21.60
N GLU A 423 8.63 39.13 -22.69
CA GLU A 423 7.74 37.96 -22.65
C GLU A 423 8.36 36.82 -21.84
N ILE A 424 9.67 36.61 -21.99
CA ILE A 424 10.44 35.60 -21.23
C ILE A 424 10.52 36.00 -19.76
N HIS A 425 10.81 37.28 -19.47
CA HIS A 425 10.86 37.79 -18.11
C HIS A 425 9.52 37.62 -17.39
N LEU A 426 8.39 38.00 -18.01
CA LEU A 426 7.06 37.78 -17.41
C LEU A 426 6.79 36.30 -17.08
N LEU A 427 7.23 35.39 -17.95
CA LEU A 427 7.08 33.96 -17.73
C LEU A 427 7.95 33.46 -16.56
N GLU A 428 9.19 33.92 -16.46
CA GLU A 428 10.09 33.52 -15.36
C GLU A 428 9.74 34.19 -14.03
N HIS A 429 9.32 35.45 -14.03
CA HIS A 429 8.85 36.17 -12.83
C HIS A 429 7.56 35.57 -12.24
N SER A 430 6.77 34.85 -13.04
CA SER A 430 5.63 34.08 -12.52
C SER A 430 6.01 33.01 -11.48
N LYS A 431 7.30 32.67 -11.38
CA LYS A 431 7.85 31.72 -10.40
C LYS A 431 8.39 32.38 -9.12
N ALA A 432 8.47 33.71 -9.08
CA ALA A 432 8.91 34.45 -7.89
C ALA A 432 7.79 34.57 -6.84
N ASN A 433 8.16 34.93 -5.62
CA ASN A 433 7.23 35.25 -4.55
C ASN A 433 6.43 36.50 -4.93
N ASP A 434 5.15 36.52 -4.55
CA ASP A 434 4.26 37.66 -4.76
C ASP A 434 4.57 38.76 -3.73
N THR A 435 5.54 39.63 -4.08
CA THR A 435 5.92 40.81 -3.30
C THR A 435 5.43 42.09 -4.00
N PRO A 436 5.28 43.22 -3.27
CA PRO A 436 5.02 44.51 -3.88
C PRO A 436 6.03 44.86 -4.99
N ALA A 437 7.31 44.55 -4.79
CA ALA A 437 8.34 44.71 -5.81
C ALA A 437 8.07 43.84 -7.05
N THR A 438 7.74 42.55 -6.89
CA THR A 438 7.40 41.65 -8.01
C THR A 438 6.21 42.20 -8.82
N ARG A 439 5.16 42.69 -8.15
CA ARG A 439 3.98 43.25 -8.86
C ARG A 439 4.31 44.52 -9.65
N ALA A 440 5.10 45.41 -9.06
CA ALA A 440 5.55 46.63 -9.74
C ALA A 440 6.47 46.31 -10.93
N HIS A 441 7.36 45.33 -10.77
CA HIS A 441 8.26 44.87 -11.84
C HIS A 441 7.50 44.22 -13.01
N LEU A 442 6.53 43.36 -12.70
CA LEU A 442 5.64 42.77 -13.72
C LEU A 442 4.85 43.84 -14.49
N GLN A 443 4.33 44.87 -13.80
CA GLN A 443 3.67 45.99 -14.45
C GLN A 443 4.62 46.79 -15.34
N GLY A 444 5.88 46.97 -14.92
CA GLY A 444 6.91 47.60 -15.72
C GLY A 444 7.17 46.86 -17.03
N HIS A 445 7.29 45.53 -16.99
CA HIS A 445 7.44 44.73 -18.22
C HIS A 445 6.21 44.78 -19.13
N GLN A 446 4.99 44.78 -18.57
CA GLN A 446 3.76 44.95 -19.36
C GLN A 446 3.70 46.32 -20.05
N GLN A 447 4.11 47.38 -19.35
CA GLN A 447 4.20 48.71 -19.93
C GLN A 447 5.27 48.79 -21.01
N ALA A 448 6.43 48.18 -20.80
CA ALA A 448 7.50 48.13 -21.79
C ALA A 448 7.07 47.38 -23.07
N MET A 449 6.31 46.29 -22.96
CA MET A 449 5.73 45.61 -24.12
C MET A 449 4.72 46.48 -24.88
N MET A 450 3.88 47.23 -24.16
CA MET A 450 2.95 48.17 -24.80
C MET A 450 3.71 49.28 -25.54
N ILE A 451 4.80 49.80 -24.95
CA ILE A 451 5.64 50.82 -25.58
C ILE A 451 6.33 50.26 -26.83
N LYS A 452 6.88 49.04 -26.77
CA LYS A 452 7.48 48.34 -27.93
C LYS A 452 6.49 48.14 -29.08
N ARG A 453 5.22 47.87 -28.76
CA ARG A 453 4.15 47.78 -29.76
C ARG A 453 3.79 49.15 -30.38
N THR A 454 3.81 50.23 -29.60
CA THR A 454 3.41 51.57 -30.08
C THR A 454 4.54 52.32 -30.78
N ASN A 455 5.79 52.14 -30.35
CA ASN A 455 6.96 52.83 -30.87
C ASN A 455 8.13 51.85 -31.07
N PRO A 456 8.12 51.06 -32.16
CA PRO A 456 9.15 50.05 -32.40
C PRO A 456 10.55 50.64 -32.58
N GLU A 457 10.68 51.91 -32.95
CA GLU A 457 11.97 52.58 -33.20
C GLU A 457 12.87 52.72 -31.95
N PHE A 458 12.31 52.61 -30.74
CA PHE A 458 13.09 52.65 -29.50
C PHE A 458 13.69 51.29 -29.10
N PHE A 459 13.40 50.23 -29.86
CA PHE A 459 13.86 48.87 -29.58
C PHE A 459 14.62 48.35 -30.81
N PRO A 460 15.96 48.47 -30.83
CA PRO A 460 16.75 47.89 -31.92
C PRO A 460 16.55 46.37 -31.95
N GLU A 461 16.18 45.82 -33.11
CA GLU A 461 16.11 44.36 -33.30
C GLU A 461 17.51 43.77 -33.16
N THR A 462 17.79 43.13 -32.04
CA THR A 462 18.99 42.29 -31.87
C THR A 462 18.81 41.01 -32.68
N ALA A 463 19.80 40.70 -33.52
CA ALA A 463 19.80 39.57 -34.45
C ALA A 463 19.80 38.15 -33.79
N GLU A 464 19.53 38.06 -32.49
CA GLU A 464 19.55 36.80 -31.72
C GLU A 464 18.18 36.10 -31.61
N ASP A 465 17.11 36.72 -32.11
CA ASP A 465 15.77 36.10 -32.20
C ASP A 465 15.56 35.27 -33.48
N VAL A 466 16.63 34.73 -34.08
CA VAL A 466 16.48 33.76 -35.17
C VAL A 466 16.08 32.41 -34.56
N PRO A 467 14.83 31.94 -34.72
CA PRO A 467 14.47 30.59 -34.32
C PRO A 467 15.41 29.63 -35.05
N PHE A 468 15.84 28.57 -34.36
CA PHE A 468 16.61 27.47 -34.95
C PHE A 468 15.89 26.99 -36.23
N ALA A 469 16.28 27.55 -37.36
CA ALA A 469 15.74 27.21 -38.65
C ALA A 469 16.28 25.82 -38.98
N PRO A 470 15.46 24.90 -39.51
CA PRO A 470 16.01 23.68 -40.08
C PRO A 470 16.98 24.13 -41.18
N GLN A 471 18.26 23.76 -41.03
CA GLN A 471 19.27 24.04 -42.05
C GLN A 471 18.73 23.55 -43.39
N GLY A 472 18.51 24.51 -44.29
CA GLY A 472 18.16 24.26 -45.68
C GLY A 472 19.20 23.33 -46.27
N ASN A 473 18.68 22.29 -46.93
CA ASN A 473 19.45 21.19 -47.50
C ASN A 473 20.13 21.67 -48.80
N GLU A 474 21.13 22.55 -48.68
CA GLU A 474 22.03 22.90 -49.79
C GLU A 474 23.17 21.89 -49.85
N ASN A 475 22.85 20.71 -50.38
CA ASN A 475 23.82 19.84 -51.03
C ASN A 475 23.09 19.04 -52.11
N THR A 476 22.77 19.71 -53.21
CA THR A 476 22.53 19.06 -54.50
C THR A 476 23.83 18.44 -54.99
N ILE A 477 24.17 17.26 -54.47
CA ILE A 477 25.09 16.34 -55.13
C ILE A 477 24.24 15.56 -56.14
N ALA A 478 24.50 15.82 -57.42
CA ALA A 478 23.87 15.13 -58.53
C ALA A 478 23.98 13.61 -58.36
N ARG A 479 22.84 12.92 -58.33
CA ARG A 479 22.80 11.46 -58.44
C ARG A 479 23.33 11.05 -59.82
N PRO A 480 24.31 10.13 -59.91
CA PRO A 480 24.69 9.54 -61.19
C PRO A 480 23.51 8.71 -61.74
N GLN A 481 23.17 8.94 -63.01
CA GLN A 481 22.19 8.14 -63.74
C GLN A 481 22.72 6.71 -63.89
N ILE A 482 22.03 5.74 -63.30
CA ILE A 482 22.23 4.32 -63.60
C ILE A 482 21.28 3.94 -64.75
N ALA A 483 21.87 3.45 -65.83
CA ALA A 483 21.19 3.05 -67.05
C ALA A 483 20.21 1.87 -66.86
N PRO A 484 19.15 1.76 -67.68
CA PRO A 484 18.19 0.68 -67.57
C PRO A 484 18.74 -0.61 -68.20
N SER A 485 19.01 -1.63 -67.38
CA SER A 485 19.27 -2.99 -67.87
C SER A 485 17.96 -3.77 -67.98
N GLN A 486 17.72 -4.14 -69.23
CA GLN A 486 16.66 -4.95 -69.82
C GLN A 486 16.24 -6.18 -68.98
N VAL A 487 14.92 -6.36 -68.83
CA VAL A 487 14.30 -7.62 -68.46
C VAL A 487 13.99 -8.37 -69.76
N SER A 488 14.67 -9.47 -70.00
CA SER A 488 14.29 -10.50 -70.97
C SER A 488 13.18 -11.39 -70.40
N ALA A 489 12.31 -11.83 -71.32
CA ALA A 489 11.18 -12.73 -71.13
C ALA A 489 11.52 -14.09 -70.50
#